data_AF-U6CZM5-F1
#
_entry.id   AF-U6CZM5-F1
#
_cell.length_a   1.000
_cell.length_b   1.000
_cell.length_c   1.000
_cell.angle_alpha   90.00
_cell.angle_beta   90.00
_cell.angle_gamma   90.00
#
_symmetry.space_group_name_H-M   'P 1'
#
loop_
_entity.id
_entity.type
_entity.pdbx_description
1 polymer ?
#
loop_
_entity_poly.entity_id
_entity_poly.type
_entity_poly.pdbx_seq_one_letter_code
_entity_poly.pdbx_strand_id
1 'polypeptide(L)'
;MEESVNQMQPLNEKQITNSEDGYVWQVTDMNRLHRFLCFGSEGGTYYIKEQKLGLENAEALIRLIEDGRGCEVIQEIKSFSQEGRTAKQEPMLFALAIC
;
A
#
# COMPACT_ATOMS: atom_id res chain seq x y z
N MET A 1 8.78 25.17 -29.15
CA MET A 1 7.88 24.03 -28.93
C MET A 1 8.18 23.55 -27.54
N GLU A 2 7.26 23.68 -26.59
CA GLU A 2 7.39 23.01 -25.30
C GLU A 2 7.36 21.50 -25.58
N GLU A 3 8.41 20.78 -25.19
CA GLU A 3 8.35 19.33 -25.13
C GLU A 3 7.28 18.95 -24.11
N SER A 4 6.17 18.38 -24.59
CA SER A 4 5.13 17.86 -23.71
C SER A 4 5.68 16.63 -22.99
N VAL A 5 5.99 16.78 -21.70
CA VAL A 5 6.35 15.65 -20.83
C VAL A 5 5.20 14.65 -20.83
N ASN A 6 5.48 13.40 -21.20
CA ASN A 6 4.52 12.30 -21.16
C ASN A 6 4.85 11.31 -20.04
N GLN A 7 3.95 10.34 -19.79
CA GLN A 7 4.09 9.40 -18.68
C GLN A 7 5.32 8.46 -18.78
N MET A 8 5.91 8.29 -19.96
CA MET A 8 7.12 7.49 -20.17
C MET A 8 8.41 8.24 -19.80
N GLN A 9 8.30 9.44 -19.28
CA GLN A 9 9.41 10.24 -18.79
C GLN A 9 9.16 10.63 -17.32
N PRO A 10 10.16 10.55 -16.43
CA PRO A 10 10.00 10.99 -15.06
C PRO A 10 9.84 12.51 -15.01
N LEU A 11 8.84 12.98 -14.28
CA LEU A 11 8.64 14.39 -13.94
C LEU A 11 9.68 14.87 -12.91
N ASN A 12 10.11 13.98 -12.01
CA ASN A 12 11.21 14.22 -11.07
C ASN A 12 11.78 12.90 -10.50
N GLU A 13 12.89 13.00 -9.78
CA GLU A 13 13.64 11.88 -9.18
C GLU A 13 12.87 11.04 -8.14
N LYS A 14 11.72 11.53 -7.64
CA LYS A 14 10.91 10.82 -6.64
C LYS A 14 9.91 9.84 -7.26
N GLN A 15 9.80 9.80 -8.59
CA GLN A 15 8.92 8.87 -9.27
C GLN A 15 9.57 7.49 -9.45
N ILE A 16 8.73 6.47 -9.42
CA ILE A 16 9.05 5.08 -9.73
C ILE A 16 8.26 4.64 -10.96
N THR A 17 8.66 3.55 -11.59
CA THR A 17 7.86 2.92 -12.65
C THR A 17 6.70 2.11 -12.06
N ASN A 18 5.54 2.20 -12.68
CA ASN A 18 4.40 1.32 -12.42
C ASN A 18 4.57 -0.03 -13.15
N SER A 19 3.56 -0.88 -13.14
CA SER A 19 3.61 -2.21 -13.77
C SER A 19 3.76 -2.23 -15.29
N GLU A 20 3.54 -1.09 -15.97
CA GLU A 20 3.64 -0.91 -17.42
C GLU A 20 4.69 0.16 -17.76
N ASP A 21 5.69 0.31 -16.89
CA ASP A 21 6.86 1.20 -17.07
C ASP A 21 6.55 2.71 -17.14
N GLY A 22 5.31 3.13 -16.87
CA GLY A 22 4.94 4.54 -16.73
C GLY A 22 5.35 5.12 -15.37
N TYR A 23 5.82 6.37 -15.34
CA TYR A 23 6.30 7.02 -14.11
C TYR A 23 5.17 7.53 -13.21
N VAL A 24 5.19 7.12 -11.95
CA VAL A 24 4.20 7.46 -10.90
C VAL A 24 4.90 7.70 -9.56
N TRP A 25 4.19 8.24 -8.56
CA TRP A 25 4.73 8.28 -7.20
C TRP A 25 4.32 7.04 -6.41
N GLN A 26 5.27 6.49 -5.65
CA GLN A 26 4.97 5.48 -4.65
C GLN A 26 4.03 6.08 -3.61
N VAL A 27 2.93 5.38 -3.33
CA VAL A 27 2.04 5.78 -2.24
C VAL A 27 2.76 5.58 -0.91
N THR A 28 2.58 6.51 0.04
CA THR A 28 3.12 6.40 1.40
C THR A 28 2.66 5.09 2.05
N ASP A 29 3.50 4.47 2.87
CA ASP A 29 3.18 3.17 3.48
C ASP A 29 1.89 3.22 4.34
N MET A 30 1.59 4.33 5.03
CA MET A 30 0.33 4.46 5.80
C MET A 30 -0.91 4.42 4.91
N ASN A 31 -0.92 5.18 3.80
CA ASN A 31 -1.99 5.08 2.80
C ASN A 31 -2.02 3.71 2.12
N ARG A 32 -0.89 3.02 2.00
CA ARG A 32 -0.84 1.63 1.49
C ARG A 32 -1.50 0.67 2.48
N LEU A 33 -1.24 0.81 3.77
CA LEU A 33 -1.94 0.09 4.83
C LEU A 33 -3.45 0.28 4.72
N HIS A 34 -3.94 1.51 4.60
CA HIS A 34 -5.39 1.77 4.43
C HIS A 34 -5.97 1.04 3.20
N ARG A 35 -5.26 1.04 2.07
CA ARG A 35 -5.68 0.28 0.88
C ARG A 35 -5.73 -1.22 1.16
N PHE A 36 -4.71 -1.75 1.84
CA PHE A 36 -4.68 -3.16 2.22
C PHE A 36 -5.83 -3.51 3.17
N LEU A 37 -6.14 -2.67 4.17
CA LEU A 37 -7.27 -2.90 5.07
C LEU A 37 -8.61 -2.96 4.31
N CYS A 38 -8.79 -2.14 3.28
CA CYS A 38 -10.02 -2.11 2.48
C CYS A 38 -10.13 -3.23 1.45
N PHE A 39 -9.05 -3.52 0.72
CA PHE A 39 -9.07 -4.40 -0.45
C PHE A 39 -8.42 -5.77 -0.22
N GLY A 40 -7.58 -5.91 0.80
CA GLY A 40 -6.74 -7.08 0.98
C GLY A 40 -5.77 -7.29 -0.18
N SER A 41 -5.36 -8.55 -0.37
CA SER A 41 -4.50 -8.96 -1.48
C SER A 41 -4.98 -10.22 -2.22
N GLU A 42 -6.11 -10.80 -1.80
CA GLU A 42 -6.74 -11.97 -2.44
C GLU A 42 -7.04 -11.68 -3.92
N GLY A 43 -6.73 -12.63 -4.81
CA GLY A 43 -6.85 -12.50 -6.26
C GLY A 43 -5.78 -11.63 -6.91
N GLY A 44 -4.98 -10.90 -6.13
CA GLY A 44 -3.99 -9.96 -6.65
C GLY A 44 -4.61 -8.75 -7.34
N THR A 45 -3.89 -8.19 -8.30
CA THR A 45 -4.40 -7.20 -9.26
C THR A 45 -4.24 -7.75 -10.68
N TYR A 46 -4.72 -7.00 -11.68
CA TYR A 46 -4.48 -7.33 -13.08
C TYR A 46 -2.97 -7.53 -13.39
N TYR A 47 -2.09 -6.76 -12.74
CA TYR A 47 -0.64 -6.77 -13.02
C TYR A 47 0.19 -7.53 -11.98
N ILE A 48 -0.33 -7.73 -10.76
CA ILE A 48 0.45 -8.25 -9.62
C ILE A 48 -0.25 -9.48 -9.06
N LYS A 49 0.43 -10.63 -9.05
CA LYS A 49 -0.12 -11.87 -8.49
C LYS A 49 -0.33 -11.77 -6.98
N GLU A 50 -1.33 -12.49 -6.48
CA GLU A 50 -1.76 -12.52 -5.06
C GLU A 50 -0.60 -12.60 -4.06
N GLN A 51 0.29 -13.59 -4.18
CA GLN A 51 1.41 -13.76 -3.26
C GLN A 51 2.35 -12.55 -3.22
N LYS A 52 2.68 -12.00 -4.40
CA LYS A 52 3.55 -10.82 -4.50
C LYS A 52 2.87 -9.60 -3.89
N LEU A 53 1.59 -9.39 -4.18
CA LEU A 53 0.82 -8.27 -3.63
C LEU A 53 0.73 -8.35 -2.10
N GLY A 54 0.51 -9.55 -1.54
CA GLY A 54 0.51 -9.78 -0.10
C GLY A 54 1.85 -9.42 0.54
N LEU A 55 2.96 -9.90 -0.05
CA LEU A 55 4.30 -9.59 0.44
C LEU A 55 4.60 -8.09 0.39
N GLU A 56 4.31 -7.40 -0.71
CA GLU A 56 4.58 -5.96 -0.81
C GLU A 56 3.78 -5.11 0.20
N ASN A 57 2.57 -5.55 0.57
CA ASN A 57 1.78 -4.90 1.62
C ASN A 57 2.33 -5.21 3.02
N ALA A 58 2.80 -6.45 3.25
CA ALA A 58 3.45 -6.83 4.50
C ALA A 58 4.76 -6.04 4.71
N GLU A 59 5.57 -5.88 3.66
CA GLU A 59 6.81 -5.09 3.71
C GLU A 59 6.53 -3.61 4.02
N ALA A 60 5.45 -3.03 3.47
CA ALA A 60 5.04 -1.68 3.81
C ALA A 60 4.64 -1.52 5.28
N LEU A 61 3.95 -2.53 5.82
CA LEU A 61 3.59 -2.57 7.23
C LEU A 61 4.83 -2.70 8.13
N ILE A 62 5.77 -3.57 7.77
CA ILE A 62 7.04 -3.75 8.48
C ILE A 62 7.85 -2.45 8.49
N ARG A 63 7.96 -1.74 7.35
CA ARG A 63 8.63 -0.43 7.29
C ARG A 63 8.02 0.59 8.23
N LEU A 64 6.68 0.66 8.34
CA LEU A 64 6.04 1.55 9.32
C LEU A 64 6.43 1.20 10.76
N ILE A 65 6.53 -0.09 11.10
CA ILE A 65 6.92 -0.53 12.43
C ILE A 65 8.39 -0.20 12.70
N GLU A 66 9.28 -0.49 11.75
CA GLU A 66 10.72 -0.18 11.82
C GLU A 66 10.98 1.33 11.93
N ASP A 67 10.16 2.16 11.28
CA ASP A 67 10.19 3.63 11.36
C ASP A 67 9.63 4.17 12.69
N GLY A 68 9.30 3.30 13.66
CA GLY A 68 8.79 3.68 14.98
C GLY A 68 7.31 4.06 15.01
N ARG A 69 6.56 3.75 13.94
CA ARG A 69 5.14 4.12 13.79
C ARG A 69 4.18 2.97 14.10
N GLY A 70 4.65 1.91 14.75
CA GLY A 70 3.83 0.74 15.10
C GLY A 70 2.58 1.08 15.94
N CYS A 71 2.68 2.03 16.88
CA CYS A 71 1.51 2.48 17.64
C CYS A 71 0.46 3.19 16.77
N GLU A 72 0.88 3.97 15.77
CA GLU A 72 -0.05 4.59 14.82
C GLU A 72 -0.76 3.53 13.99
N VAL A 73 -0.03 2.52 13.52
CA VAL A 73 -0.60 1.37 12.78
C VAL A 73 -1.68 0.66 13.60
N ILE A 74 -1.40 0.31 14.85
CA ILE A 74 -2.38 -0.35 15.74
C ILE A 74 -3.61 0.54 15.93
N GLN A 75 -3.43 1.85 16.09
CA GLN A 75 -4.53 2.79 16.25
C GLN A 75 -5.39 2.86 14.98
N GLU A 76 -4.79 2.86 13.79
CA GLU A 76 -5.51 2.82 12.52
C GLU A 76 -6.30 1.52 12.35
N ILE A 77 -5.68 0.36 12.63
CA ILE A 77 -6.37 -0.94 12.58
C ILE A 77 -7.57 -0.94 13.54
N LYS A 78 -7.39 -0.46 14.77
CA LYS A 78 -8.46 -0.35 15.77
C LYS A 78 -9.59 0.55 15.28
N SER A 79 -9.28 1.73 14.73
CA SER A 79 -10.27 2.65 14.19
C SER A 79 -11.06 2.03 13.04
N PHE A 80 -10.39 1.39 12.07
CA PHE A 80 -11.07 0.71 10.96
C PHE A 80 -11.98 -0.43 11.43
N SER A 81 -11.56 -1.17 12.47
CA SER A 81 -12.34 -2.26 13.07
C SER A 81 -13.57 -1.74 13.81
N GLN A 82 -13.41 -0.75 14.69
CA GLN A 82 -14.50 -0.22 15.52
C GLN A 82 -15.54 0.55 14.70
N GLU A 83 -15.10 1.25 13.65
CA GLU A 83 -15.98 2.04 12.78
C GLU A 83 -16.59 1.19 11.64
N GLY A 84 -16.18 -0.07 11.48
CA GLY A 84 -16.67 -0.96 10.42
C GLY A 84 -16.33 -0.47 9.01
N ARG A 85 -15.13 0.09 8.82
CA ARG A 85 -14.71 0.74 7.56
C ARG A 85 -14.22 -0.21 6.47
N THR A 86 -14.10 -1.50 6.77
CA THR A 86 -13.64 -2.53 5.82
C THR A 86 -14.78 -3.51 5.48
N ALA A 87 -14.75 -4.04 4.27
CA ALA A 87 -15.71 -5.07 3.84
C ALA A 87 -15.37 -6.46 4.38
N LYS A 88 -14.09 -6.73 4.66
CA LYS A 88 -13.52 -8.00 5.10
C LYS A 88 -12.64 -7.77 6.33
N GLN A 89 -12.49 -8.80 7.16
CA GLN A 89 -11.74 -8.73 8.43
C GLN A 89 -10.32 -9.26 8.29
N GLU A 90 -10.09 -10.14 7.33
CA GLU A 90 -8.82 -10.85 7.09
C GLU A 90 -7.63 -9.90 6.93
N PRO A 91 -7.70 -8.79 6.17
CA PRO A 91 -6.57 -7.86 6.08
C PRO A 91 -6.24 -7.16 7.40
N MET A 92 -7.25 -6.81 8.20
CA MET A 92 -7.03 -6.22 9.53
C MET A 92 -6.42 -7.22 10.50
N LEU A 93 -6.93 -8.46 10.53
CA LEU A 93 -6.39 -9.52 11.39
C LEU A 93 -4.96 -9.88 11.02
N PHE A 94 -4.64 -9.93 9.73
CA PHE A 94 -3.28 -10.13 9.25
C PHE A 94 -2.35 -8.98 9.64
N ALA A 95 -2.79 -7.73 9.45
CA ALA A 95 -2.00 -6.57 9.84
C ALA A 95 -1.75 -6.55 11.36
N LEU A 96 -2.75 -6.88 12.17
CA LEU A 96 -2.63 -6.98 13.62
C LEU A 96 -1.68 -8.12 14.04
N ALA A 97 -1.62 -9.22 13.29
CA ALA A 97 -0.71 -10.33 13.58
C ALA A 97 0.76 -10.00 13.29
N ILE A 98 1.04 -9.00 12.44
CA ILE A 98 2.40 -8.51 12.15
C ILE A 98 2.89 -7.52 13.22
N CYS A 99 1.97 -6.73 13.81
CA CYS A 99 2.27 -5.71 14.81
C CYS A 99 2.73 -6.32 16.14
#